data_AF-A0A0M9FTS6-F1
#
_entry.id   AF-A0A0M9FTS6-F1
#
_cell.length_a   1.000
_cell.length_b   1.000
_cell.length_c   1.000
_cell.angle_alpha   90.00
_cell.angle_beta   90.00
_cell.angle_gamma   90.00
#
_symmetry.space_group_name_H-M   'P 1'
#
loop_
_entity.id
_entity.type
_entity.pdbx_description
1 polymer ?
#
loop_
_entity_poly.entity_id
_entity_poly.type
_entity_poly.pdbx_seq_one_letter_code
_entity_poly.pdbx_strand_id
1 'polypeptide(L)'
;MVHAPNCDDLVHSRPFPLILKVLNIIGAFGCGTYALFLFIQHRWDSIRFFVALIYLLAFSIVIPAAEAGLMKHPLLSFFARFLVSPIGRAFLYIFMGGVILGNGIGGWVIGIYLLAIGVLNVVAACFLRE
;
A
#
# COMPACT_ATOMS: atom_id res chain seq x y z
N MET A 1 0.38 -30.25 27.80
CA MET A 1 -0.50 -29.73 26.74
C MET A 1 0.03 -28.36 26.38
N VAL A 2 0.63 -28.24 25.21
CA VAL A 2 1.28 -27.01 24.75
C VAL A 2 0.16 -26.02 24.41
N HIS A 3 0.08 -24.91 25.16
CA HIS A 3 -0.75 -23.77 24.77
C HIS A 3 -0.26 -23.27 23.41
N ALA A 4 -1.01 -23.57 22.36
CA ALA A 4 -0.85 -22.87 21.09
C ALA A 4 -1.08 -21.38 21.36
N PRO A 5 -0.23 -20.47 20.84
CA PRO A 5 -0.37 -19.05 21.09
C PRO A 5 -1.73 -18.56 20.57
N ASN A 6 -2.42 -17.80 21.42
CA ASN A 6 -3.79 -17.33 21.28
C ASN A 6 -3.89 -16.29 20.14
N CYS A 7 -4.02 -16.76 18.90
CA CYS A 7 -4.23 -15.89 17.73
C CYS A 7 -5.55 -15.11 17.80
N ASP A 8 -6.50 -15.58 18.61
CA ASP A 8 -7.83 -14.97 18.80
C ASP A 8 -7.75 -13.59 19.48
N ASP A 9 -6.76 -13.35 20.33
CA ASP A 9 -6.55 -12.05 20.99
C ASP A 9 -6.04 -10.98 20.01
N LEU A 10 -5.29 -11.37 18.97
CA LEU A 10 -4.85 -10.44 17.92
C LEU A 10 -6.00 -10.00 17.01
N VAL A 11 -6.94 -10.90 16.73
CA VAL A 11 -8.08 -10.67 15.83
C VAL A 11 -9.15 -9.77 16.49
N HIS A 12 -9.35 -9.88 17.80
CA HIS A 12 -10.25 -9.00 18.56
C HIS A 12 -9.65 -7.68 19.02
N SER A 13 -8.35 -7.49 18.81
CA SER A 13 -7.69 -6.23 19.10
C SER A 13 -7.93 -5.21 17.98
N ARG A 14 -8.92 -4.33 18.19
CA ARG A 14 -9.13 -3.06 17.44
C ARG A 14 -7.85 -2.31 16.99
N PRO A 15 -6.69 -2.34 17.70
CA PRO A 15 -5.47 -1.68 17.22
C PRO A 15 -4.86 -2.27 15.94
N PHE A 16 -4.94 -3.57 15.67
CA PHE A 16 -4.24 -4.18 14.52
C PHE A 16 -4.69 -3.60 13.16
N PRO A 17 -5.99 -3.55 12.83
CA PRO A 17 -6.44 -2.94 11.57
C PRO A 17 -6.18 -1.43 11.52
N LEU A 18 -6.15 -0.73 12.68
CA LEU A 18 -5.85 0.69 12.76
C LEU A 18 -4.36 0.97 12.49
N ILE A 19 -3.46 0.17 13.07
CA ILE A 19 -2.01 0.24 12.82
C ILE A 19 -1.73 -0.04 11.34
N LEU A 20 -2.35 -1.09 10.79
CA LEU A 20 -2.19 -1.43 9.37
C LEU A 20 -2.64 -0.28 8.46
N LYS A 21 -3.76 0.37 8.80
CA LYS A 21 -4.27 1.55 8.08
C LYS A 21 -3.29 2.74 8.16
N VAL A 22 -2.74 3.02 9.34
CA VAL A 22 -1.76 4.11 9.50
C VAL A 22 -0.48 3.82 8.70
N LEU A 23 0.03 2.58 8.76
CA LEU A 23 1.19 2.15 7.98
C LEU A 23 0.93 2.27 6.46
N ASN A 24 -0.25 1.83 6.02
CA ASN A 24 -0.70 1.94 4.63
C ASN A 24 -0.67 3.40 4.12
N ILE A 25 -1.19 4.34 4.92
CA ILE A 25 -1.20 5.77 4.59
C ILE A 25 0.23 6.32 4.53
N ILE A 26 1.08 5.99 5.50
CA ILE A 26 2.49 6.41 5.53
C ILE A 26 3.24 5.87 4.30
N GLY A 27 2.99 4.62 3.91
CA GLY A 27 3.58 3.99 2.73
C GLY A 27 3.15 4.67 1.44
N ALA A 28 1.85 4.93 1.29
CA ALA A 28 1.32 5.67 0.14
C ALA A 28 1.92 7.09 0.08
N PHE A 29 2.00 7.79 1.20
CA PHE A 29 2.59 9.13 1.28
C PHE A 29 4.07 9.12 0.90
N GLY A 30 4.89 8.26 1.52
CA GLY A 30 6.32 8.15 1.22
C GLY A 30 6.57 7.79 -0.25
N CYS A 31 5.79 6.85 -0.79
CA CYS A 31 5.80 6.50 -2.22
C CYS A 31 5.49 7.70 -3.11
N GLY A 32 4.42 8.45 -2.80
CA GLY A 32 3.99 9.62 -3.58
C GLY A 32 5.01 10.75 -3.53
N THR A 33 5.55 11.07 -2.35
CA THR A 33 6.59 12.09 -2.18
C THR A 33 7.85 11.72 -2.97
N TYR A 34 8.27 10.45 -2.93
CA TYR A 34 9.45 10.01 -3.65
C TYR A 34 9.24 9.97 -5.16
N ALA A 35 8.07 9.49 -5.63
CA ALA A 35 7.71 9.54 -7.03
C ALA A 35 7.69 10.98 -7.56
N LEU A 36 7.15 11.93 -6.78
CA LEU A 36 7.15 13.35 -7.12
C LEU A 36 8.57 13.93 -7.15
N PHE A 37 9.42 13.57 -6.20
CA PHE A 37 10.83 13.99 -6.20
C PHE A 37 11.56 13.54 -7.47
N LEU A 38 11.39 12.27 -7.86
CA LEU A 38 11.96 11.71 -9.10
C LEU A 38 11.40 12.40 -10.35
N PHE A 39 10.11 12.73 -10.33
CA PHE A 39 9.44 13.43 -11.41
C PHE A 39 10.04 14.83 -11.63
N ILE A 40 10.19 15.61 -10.55
CA ILE A 40 10.74 16.97 -10.58
C ILE A 40 12.21 16.95 -11.04
N GLN A 41 13.01 16.02 -10.54
CA GLN A 41 14.43 15.92 -10.88
C GLN A 41 14.71 15.41 -12.31
N HIS A 42 13.70 15.17 -13.15
CA HIS A 42 13.87 14.72 -14.54
C HIS A 42 14.76 13.47 -14.70
N ARG A 43 14.81 12.60 -13.68
CA ARG A 43 15.55 11.32 -13.69
C ARG A 43 14.76 10.24 -14.43
N TRP A 44 14.52 10.44 -15.72
CA TRP A 44 13.66 9.56 -16.51
C TRP A 44 14.53 8.70 -17.43
N ASP A 45 14.90 7.51 -16.97
CA ASP A 45 15.72 6.59 -17.79
C ASP A 45 14.97 6.07 -19.02
N SER A 46 13.64 6.13 -19.04
CA SER A 46 12.79 5.62 -20.12
C SER A 46 11.35 6.16 -20.05
N ILE A 47 10.65 6.21 -21.20
CA ILE A 47 9.20 6.52 -21.27
C ILE A 47 8.37 5.57 -20.38
N ARG A 48 8.78 4.30 -20.28
CA ARG A 48 8.13 3.31 -19.41
C ARG A 48 8.17 3.72 -17.94
N PHE A 49 9.32 4.25 -17.50
CA PHE A 49 9.52 4.70 -16.13
C PHE A 49 8.69 5.96 -15.83
N PHE A 50 8.62 6.88 -16.79
CA PHE A 50 7.75 8.06 -16.70
C PHE A 50 6.27 7.68 -16.50
N VAL A 51 5.75 6.79 -17.35
CA VAL A 51 4.37 6.30 -17.22
C VAL A 51 4.16 5.62 -15.87
N ALA A 52 5.12 4.82 -15.41
CA ALA A 52 5.06 4.16 -14.11
C ALA A 52 5.00 5.17 -12.95
N LEU A 53 5.78 6.25 -12.99
CA LEU A 53 5.73 7.32 -11.98
C LEU A 53 4.36 8.01 -11.92
N ILE A 54 3.70 8.22 -13.06
CA ILE A 54 2.34 8.79 -13.10
C ILE A 54 1.36 7.85 -12.40
N TYR A 55 1.42 6.54 -12.67
CA TYR A 55 0.58 5.57 -11.98
C TYR A 55 0.85 5.53 -10.48
N LEU A 56 2.11 5.54 -10.05
CA LEU A 56 2.49 5.59 -8.64
C LEU A 56 1.93 6.83 -7.95
N LEU A 57 2.02 8.00 -8.60
CA LEU A 57 1.47 9.25 -8.09
C LEU A 57 -0.05 9.17 -7.95
N ALA A 58 -0.75 8.67 -8.98
CA ALA A 58 -2.20 8.48 -8.93
C ALA A 58 -2.62 7.52 -7.80
N PHE A 59 -1.95 6.37 -7.66
CA PHE A 59 -2.25 5.40 -6.60
C PHE A 59 -1.93 5.93 -5.20
N SER A 60 -0.86 6.72 -5.05
CA SER A 60 -0.51 7.35 -3.77
C SER A 60 -1.59 8.29 -3.23
N ILE A 61 -2.44 8.83 -4.10
CA ILE A 61 -3.58 9.70 -3.74
C ILE A 61 -4.86 8.87 -3.61
N VAL A 62 -5.10 7.96 -4.56
CA VAL A 62 -6.31 7.15 -4.65
C VAL A 62 -6.45 6.21 -3.46
N ILE A 63 -5.36 5.57 -3.02
CA ILE A 63 -5.39 4.60 -1.91
C ILE A 63 -5.81 5.28 -0.59
N PRO A 64 -5.15 6.36 -0.12
CA PRO A 64 -5.60 7.09 1.08
C PRO A 64 -7.01 7.67 0.94
N ALA A 65 -7.39 8.17 -0.24
CA ALA A 65 -8.73 8.69 -0.49
C ALA A 65 -9.82 7.60 -0.37
N ALA A 66 -9.53 6.38 -0.83
CA ALA A 66 -10.39 5.23 -0.64
C ALA A 66 -10.45 4.81 0.84
N GLU A 67 -9.32 4.78 1.55
CA GLU A 67 -9.26 4.46 2.99
C GLU A 67 -9.95 5.51 3.88
N ALA A 68 -10.01 6.77 3.44
CA ALA A 68 -10.75 7.85 4.09
C ALA A 68 -12.25 7.85 3.76
N GLY A 69 -12.73 6.99 2.85
CA GLY A 69 -14.14 6.91 2.47
C GLY A 69 -14.61 8.09 1.60
N LEU A 70 -13.70 8.76 0.90
CA LEU A 70 -14.01 9.92 0.04
C LEU A 70 -14.57 9.50 -1.34
N MET A 71 -14.43 8.22 -1.72
CA MET A 71 -14.93 7.67 -2.98
C MET A 71 -16.37 7.13 -2.88
N LYS A 72 -17.36 8.02 -2.76
CA LYS A 72 -18.78 7.65 -2.59
C LYS A 72 -19.57 7.45 -3.88
N HIS A 73 -19.00 7.83 -5.03
CA HIS A 73 -19.71 7.73 -6.30
C HIS A 73 -19.90 6.26 -6.72
N PRO A 74 -21.07 5.83 -7.23
CA PRO A 74 -21.38 4.42 -7.50
C PRO A 74 -20.39 3.75 -8.47
N LEU A 75 -19.95 4.44 -9.53
CA LEU A 75 -18.92 3.94 -10.45
C LEU A 75 -17.54 3.73 -9.78
N LEU A 76 -17.20 4.54 -8.78
CA LEU A 76 -15.94 4.45 -8.03
C LEU A 76 -16.05 3.47 -6.86
N SER A 77 -17.27 3.14 -6.42
CA SER A 77 -17.50 2.31 -5.24
C SER A 77 -16.95 0.88 -5.40
N PHE A 78 -17.02 0.32 -6.61
CA PHE A 78 -16.48 -1.02 -6.89
C PHE A 78 -14.96 -1.03 -6.78
N PHE A 79 -14.31 -0.03 -7.37
CA PHE A 79 -12.86 0.13 -7.31
C PHE A 79 -12.37 0.46 -5.89
N ALA A 80 -13.08 1.34 -5.18
CA ALA A 80 -12.81 1.67 -3.78
C ALA A 80 -12.94 0.43 -2.86
N ARG A 81 -13.93 -0.44 -3.10
CA ARG A 81 -14.05 -1.71 -2.36
C ARG A 81 -12.85 -2.64 -2.61
N PHE A 82 -12.37 -2.74 -3.84
CA PHE A 82 -11.15 -3.49 -4.15
C PHE A 82 -9.93 -2.90 -3.44
N LEU A 83 -9.77 -1.57 -3.52
CA LEU A 83 -8.69 -0.81 -2.89
C LEU A 83 -8.66 -0.90 -1.37
N VAL A 84 -9.81 -1.10 -0.72
CA VAL A 84 -9.92 -1.24 0.74
C VAL A 84 -9.83 -2.71 1.17
N SER A 85 -9.98 -3.66 0.24
CA SER A 85 -9.82 -5.07 0.55
C SER A 85 -8.36 -5.37 0.92
N PRO A 86 -8.08 -6.22 1.93
CA PRO A 86 -6.72 -6.60 2.29
C PRO A 86 -5.89 -7.15 1.10
N ILE A 87 -6.50 -7.96 0.24
CA ILE A 87 -5.85 -8.49 -0.98
C ILE A 87 -5.52 -7.38 -1.98
N GLY A 88 -6.47 -6.48 -2.26
CA GLY A 88 -6.27 -5.40 -3.21
C GLY A 88 -5.18 -4.43 -2.76
N ARG A 89 -5.13 -4.11 -1.46
CA ARG A 89 -4.06 -3.32 -0.84
C ARG A 89 -2.71 -4.00 -0.96
N ALA A 90 -2.64 -5.27 -0.58
CA ALA A 90 -1.41 -6.04 -0.70
C ALA A 90 -0.87 -6.02 -2.13
N PHE A 91 -1.72 -6.29 -3.11
CA PHE A 91 -1.34 -6.30 -4.52
C PHE A 91 -0.79 -4.94 -4.96
N LEU A 92 -1.47 -3.84 -4.63
CA LEU A 92 -1.06 -2.51 -5.04
C LEU A 92 0.24 -2.09 -4.36
N TYR A 93 0.43 -2.35 -3.07
CA TYR A 93 1.67 -2.00 -2.39
C TYR A 93 2.86 -2.82 -2.88
N ILE A 94 2.67 -4.12 -3.17
CA ILE A 94 3.72 -4.95 -3.79
C ILE A 94 4.07 -4.42 -5.17
N PHE A 95 3.07 -4.07 -5.99
CA PHE A 95 3.29 -3.49 -7.31
C PHE A 95 4.03 -2.15 -7.22
N MET A 96 3.56 -1.23 -6.37
CA MET A 96 4.17 0.08 -6.19
C MET A 96 5.61 -0.03 -5.67
N GLY A 97 5.85 -0.92 -4.71
CA GLY A 97 7.18 -1.20 -4.17
C GLY A 97 8.11 -1.80 -5.21
N GLY A 98 7.63 -2.75 -6.01
CA GLY A 98 8.40 -3.37 -7.08
C GLY A 98 8.82 -2.39 -8.19
N VAL A 99 7.96 -1.42 -8.52
CA VAL A 99 8.27 -0.41 -9.54
C VAL A 99 9.34 0.59 -9.08
N ILE A 100 9.34 0.94 -7.79
CA ILE A 100 10.30 1.91 -7.22
C ILE A 100 11.64 1.25 -6.85
N LEU A 101 11.65 -0.08 -6.66
CA LEU A 101 12.84 -0.82 -6.27
C LEU A 101 13.97 -0.62 -7.28
N GLY A 102 15.18 -0.35 -6.79
CA GLY A 102 16.36 -0.17 -7.64
C GLY A 102 16.61 1.26 -8.09
N ASN A 103 15.68 2.21 -7.91
CA ASN A 103 15.94 3.60 -8.22
C ASN A 103 16.64 4.32 -7.06
N GLY A 104 17.94 4.05 -6.87
CA GLY A 104 18.74 4.66 -5.80
C GLY A 104 18.32 4.24 -4.37
N ILE A 105 18.98 4.83 -3.37
CA ILE A 105 18.80 4.45 -1.95
C ILE A 105 17.36 4.71 -1.48
N GLY A 106 16.78 5.86 -1.86
CA GLY A 106 15.40 6.20 -1.52
C GLY A 106 14.39 5.19 -2.05
N GLY A 107 14.58 4.72 -3.29
CA GLY A 107 13.71 3.71 -3.88
C GLY A 107 13.82 2.35 -3.19
N TRP A 108 15.01 1.96 -2.75
CA TRP A 108 15.20 0.75 -1.95
C TRP A 108 14.48 0.80 -0.60
N VAL A 109 14.64 1.90 0.15
CA VAL A 109 14.01 2.06 1.48
C VAL A 109 12.49 2.01 1.37
N ILE A 110 11.93 2.78 0.44
CA ILE A 110 10.47 2.85 0.25
C ILE A 110 9.93 1.55 -0.35
N GLY A 111 10.65 0.98 -1.32
CA GLY A 111 10.25 -0.26 -1.99
C GLY A 111 10.16 -1.44 -1.02
N ILE A 112 11.17 -1.64 -0.16
CA ILE A 112 11.15 -2.69 0.87
C ILE A 112 10.01 -2.44 1.87
N TYR A 113 9.81 -1.19 2.28
CA TYR A 113 8.72 -0.84 3.20
C TYR A 113 7.34 -1.18 2.62
N LEU A 114 7.09 -0.84 1.36
CA LEU A 114 5.84 -1.15 0.67
C LEU A 114 5.64 -2.65 0.48
N LEU A 115 6.70 -3.40 0.17
CA LEU A 115 6.65 -4.86 0.09
C LEU A 115 6.31 -5.48 1.45
N ALA A 116 6.94 -5.02 2.54
CA ALA A 116 6.65 -5.49 3.89
C ALA A 116 5.19 -5.22 4.29
N ILE A 117 4.67 -4.02 3.99
CA ILE A 117 3.25 -3.69 4.18
C ILE A 117 2.34 -4.59 3.33
N GLY A 118 2.74 -4.85 2.08
CA GLY A 118 2.00 -5.73 1.19
C GLY A 118 1.85 -7.13 1.79
N VAL A 119 2.94 -7.71 2.27
CA VAL A 119 2.94 -9.00 2.97
C VAL A 119 2.07 -8.95 4.24
N LEU A 120 2.19 -7.89 5.05
CA LEU A 120 1.35 -7.71 6.24
C LEU A 120 -0.15 -7.65 5.90
N ASN A 121 -0.53 -7.03 4.78
CA ASN A 121 -1.92 -7.00 4.32
C ASN A 121 -2.39 -8.39 3.85
N VAL A 122 -1.54 -9.21 3.22
CA VAL A 122 -1.87 -10.62 2.89
C VAL A 122 -2.07 -11.43 4.17
N VAL A 123 -1.14 -11.30 5.12
CA VAL A 123 -1.21 -11.97 6.41
C VAL A 123 -2.51 -11.58 7.14
N ALA A 124 -2.81 -10.28 7.21
CA ALA A 124 -4.06 -9.78 7.77
C ALA A 124 -5.28 -10.39 7.05
N ALA A 125 -5.24 -10.54 5.73
CA ALA A 125 -6.31 -11.17 4.97
C ALA A 125 -6.51 -12.65 5.31
N CYS A 126 -5.44 -13.37 5.64
CA CYS A 126 -5.51 -14.78 6.04
C CYS A 126 -6.08 -14.94 7.46
N PHE A 127 -5.74 -14.02 8.38
CA PHE A 127 -6.16 -14.10 9.78
C PHE A 127 -7.51 -13.43 10.08
N LEU A 128 -7.93 -12.42 9.32
CA LEU A 128 -9.21 -11.71 9.52
C LEU A 128 -10.39 -12.33 8.74
N ARG A 129 -10.22 -13.53 8.18
CA ARG A 129 -11.23 -14.18 7.32
C ARG A 129 -12.10 -15.20 8.07
N GLU A 130 -12.17 -15.10 9.39
CA GLU A 130 -13.07 -15.87 10.25
C GLU A 130 -14.19 -14.99 10.80
#